data_AF-A0A2T1D270-F1
#
_entry.id   AF-A0A2T1D270-F1
#
_cell.length_a   1.000
_cell.length_b   1.000
_cell.length_c   1.000
_cell.angle_alpha   90.00
_cell.angle_beta   90.00
_cell.angle_gamma   90.00
#
_symmetry.space_group_name_H-M   'P 1'
#
loop_
_entity.id
_entity.type
_entity.pdbx_description
1 polymer ?
#
loop_
_entity_poly.entity_id
_entity_poly.type
_entity_poly.pdbx_seq_one_letter_code
_entity_poly.pdbx_strand_id
1 'polypeptide(L)' 'MNGRDVSKKVYVTLPDTVQEDLEGWADYQGRPTANLAAYLIELGIREAKAKGEFKTNQKSPATESKGK' A
#
# COMPACT_ATOMS: atom_id res chain seq x y z
N MET A 1 -9.61 -6.32 21.87
CA MET A 1 -8.32 -5.65 21.61
C MET A 1 -8.37 -5.10 20.19
N ASN A 2 -8.80 -3.85 19.99
CA ASN A 2 -8.93 -3.28 18.64
C ASN A 2 -7.80 -2.28 18.41
N GLY A 3 -6.68 -2.76 17.84
CA GLY A 3 -5.76 -1.88 17.14
C GLY A 3 -6.54 -1.27 15.98
N ARG A 4 -6.84 0.03 16.05
CA ARG A 4 -7.56 0.74 14.99
C ARG A 4 -6.78 0.58 13.69
N ASP A 5 -7.40 0.03 12.65
CA ASP A 5 -6.90 0.12 11.28
C ASP A 5 -6.90 1.59 10.87
N VAL A 6 -5.78 2.25 11.09
CA VAL A 6 -5.58 3.65 10.74
C VAL A 6 -4.87 3.71 9.39
N SER A 7 -5.54 4.28 8.39
CA SER A 7 -4.91 4.60 7.11
C SER A 7 -3.71 5.52 7.34
N LYS A 8 -2.55 5.13 6.83
CA LYS A 8 -1.35 5.98 6.82
C LYS A 8 -1.28 6.71 5.49
N LYS A 9 -0.95 8.01 5.52
CA LYS A 9 -0.68 8.78 4.31
C LYS A 9 0.79 8.67 3.96
N VAL A 10 1.06 8.47 2.68
CA VAL A 10 2.41 8.52 2.09
C VAL A 10 2.36 9.48 0.91
N TYR A 11 3.50 10.12 0.62
CA TYR A 11 3.68 10.91 -0.58
C TYR A 11 4.57 10.12 -1.54
N VAL A 12 4.18 10.03 -2.80
CA VAL A 12 4.91 9.32 -3.86
C VAL A 12 5.18 10.29 -5.01
N THR A 13 6.36 10.17 -5.61
CA THR A 13 6.72 10.88 -6.83
C THR A 13 6.66 9.89 -7.99
N LEU A 14 5.95 10.25 -9.05
CA LEU A 14 5.78 9.43 -10.25
C LEU A 14 6.37 10.16 -11.45
N PRO A 15 6.88 9.44 -12.47
CA PRO A 15 7.13 10.04 -13.78
C PRO A 15 5.85 10.61 -14.37
N ASP A 16 5.93 11.71 -15.12
CA ASP A 16 4.76 12.39 -15.71
C ASP A 16 3.89 11.44 -16.52
N THR A 17 4.50 10.58 -17.36
CA THR A 17 3.77 9.60 -18.17
C THR A 17 2.96 8.62 -17.32
N VAL A 18 3.46 8.23 -16.16
CA VAL A 18 2.76 7.32 -15.24
C VAL A 18 1.61 8.05 -14.54
N GLN A 19 1.79 9.34 -14.24
CA GLN A 19 0.74 10.16 -13.65
C GLN A 19 -0.43 10.36 -14.64
N GLU A 20 -0.13 10.66 -15.91
CA GLU A 20 -1.15 10.82 -16.96
C GLU A 20 -1.97 9.53 -17.17
N ASP A 21 -1.30 8.38 -17.27
CA ASP A 21 -1.95 7.07 -17.39
C ASP A 21 -2.85 6.77 -16.17
N LEU A 22 -2.36 7.10 -14.97
CA LEU A 22 -3.10 6.89 -13.73
C LEU A 22 -4.35 7.78 -13.64
N GLU A 23 -4.25 9.04 -14.06
CA GLU A 23 -5.38 9.98 -14.11
C GLU A 23 -6.43 9.51 -15.11
N GLY A 24 -6.02 9.20 -16.35
CA GLY A 24 -6.93 8.71 -17.38
C GLY A 24 -7.65 7.42 -16.96
N TRP A 25 -6.96 6.52 -16.28
CA TRP A 25 -7.58 5.29 -15.78
C TRP A 25 -8.53 5.54 -14.60
N ALA A 26 -8.20 6.47 -13.70
CA ALA A 26 -9.06 6.84 -12.58
C ALA A 26 -10.36 7.50 -13.09
N ASP A 27 -10.24 8.39 -14.06
CA ASP A 27 -11.37 9.05 -14.71
C ASP A 27 -12.30 8.05 -15.41
N TYR A 28 -11.73 7.09 -16.15
CA TYR A 28 -12.50 6.00 -16.77
C TYR A 28 -13.30 5.19 -15.74
N GLN A 29 -12.78 5.02 -14.53
CA GLN A 29 -13.47 4.31 -13.44
C GLN A 29 -14.39 5.20 -12.60
N GLY A 30 -14.43 6.51 -12.85
CA GLY A 30 -15.22 7.47 -12.07
C GLY A 30 -14.78 7.60 -10.61
N ARG A 31 -13.47 7.50 -10.34
CA ARG A 31 -12.91 7.57 -8.97
C ARG A 31 -11.77 8.59 -8.89
N PRO A 32 -11.46 9.15 -7.70
CA PRO A 32 -10.28 9.99 -7.53
C PRO A 32 -8.97 9.25 -7.81
N THR A 33 -8.02 9.91 -8.46
CA THR A 33 -6.67 9.38 -8.78
C THR A 33 -5.95 8.83 -7.54
N ALA A 34 -6.03 9.53 -6.41
CA ALA A 34 -5.42 9.09 -5.15
C ALA A 34 -6.01 7.76 -4.64
N ASN A 35 -7.30 7.52 -4.85
CA ASN A 35 -7.94 6.25 -4.48
C ASN A 35 -7.50 5.13 -5.43
N LEU A 36 -7.26 5.42 -6.72
CA LEU A 36 -6.64 4.48 -7.65
C LEU A 36 -5.22 4.13 -7.23
N ALA A 37 -4.40 5.13 -6.95
CA ALA A 37 -3.04 4.93 -6.46
C ALA A 37 -3.00 4.04 -5.22
N ALA A 38 -3.83 4.34 -4.20
CA ALA A 38 -3.88 3.57 -2.96
C ALA A 38 -4.22 2.09 -3.20
N TYR A 39 -5.21 1.82 -4.04
CA TYR A 39 -5.58 0.45 -4.41
C TYR A 39 -4.48 -0.28 -5.17
N LEU A 40 -3.82 0.38 -6.13
CA LEU A 40 -2.75 -0.25 -6.92
C LEU A 40 -1.52 -0.56 -6.07
N ILE A 41 -1.19 0.30 -5.11
CA ILE A 41 -0.14 0.03 -4.12
C ILE A 41 -0.50 -1.20 -3.27
N GLU A 42 -1.74 -1.29 -2.79
CA GLU A 42 -2.21 -2.45 -2.03
C GLU A 42 -2.16 -3.75 -2.85
N LEU A 43 -2.65 -3.69 -4.09
CA LEU A 43 -2.65 -4.82 -5.02
C LEU A 43 -1.21 -5.29 -5.30
N GLY A 44 -0.29 -4.37 -5.59
CA GLY A 44 1.12 -4.71 -5.84
C GLY A 44 1.78 -5.42 -4.64
N ILE A 45 1.52 -4.96 -3.42
CA ILE A 45 2.00 -5.63 -2.20
C ILE A 45 1.37 -7.03 -2.05
N ARG A 46 0.06 -7.15 -2.32
CA ARG A 46 -0.66 -8.43 -2.24
C ARG A 46 -0.12 -9.44 -3.25
N GLU A 47 0.14 -9.02 -4.47
CA GLU A 47 0.74 -9.86 -5.50
C GLU A 47 2.16 -10.28 -5.15
N ALA A 48 3.00 -9.36 -4.67
CA ALA A 48 4.36 -9.68 -4.23
C ALA A 48 4.36 -10.73 -3.12
N LYS A 49 3.40 -10.66 -2.18
CA LYS A 49 3.21 -11.67 -1.14
C LYS A 49 2.78 -13.02 -1.73
N ALA A 50 1.82 -13.01 -2.65
CA ALA A 50 1.33 -14.22 -3.30
C ALA A 50 2.42 -14.93 -4.13
N LYS A 51 3.33 -14.16 -4.75
CA LYS A 51 4.47 -14.67 -5.54
C LYS A 51 5.67 -15.09 -4.68
N GLY A 52 5.66 -14.84 -3.37
CA GLY A 52 6.80 -15.09 -2.47
C GLY A 52 7.97 -14.12 -2.65
N GLU A 53 7.78 -13.03 -3.37
CA GLU A 53 8.79 -12.00 -3.65
C GLU A 53 8.85 -10.93 -2.55
N PHE A 54 7.80 -10.83 -1.73
CA PHE A 54 7.71 -9.87 -0.66
C PHE A 54 8.72 -10.16 0.45
N LYS A 55 9.85 -9.44 0.44
CA LYS A 55 10.89 -9.47 1.47
C LYS A 55 10.90 -8.14 2.20
N THR A 56 10.79 -8.17 3.53
CA THR A 56 10.95 -6.98 4.37
C THR A 56 12.18 -7.15 5.25
N ASN A 57 12.85 -6.04 5.57
CA ASN A 57 14.04 -6.08 6.42
C ASN A 57 13.70 -6.04 7.93
N GLN A 58 12.51 -6.54 8.32
CA GLN A 58 12.06 -6.42 9.70
C GLN A 58 12.71 -7.47 10.60
N LYS A 59 13.61 -7.02 11.50
CA LYS A 59 13.78 -7.66 12.81
C LYS A 59 12.38 -7.67 13.46
N SER A 60 11.81 -8.85 13.65
CA SER A 60 10.55 -9.01 14.36
C SER A 60 10.57 -8.19 15.66
N PRO A 61 9.54 -7.38 15.96
CA PRO A 61 9.38 -6.89 17.31
C PRO A 61 9.23 -8.11 18.21
N ALA A 62 10.19 -8.31 19.10
CA ALA A 62 10.16 -9.37 20.08
C ALA A 62 8.82 -9.32 20.82
N THR A 63 8.15 -10.46 20.88
CA THR A 63 6.99 -10.72 21.70
C THR A 63 7.30 -10.33 23.14
N GLU A 64 6.88 -9.14 23.57
CA GLU A 64 6.93 -8.75 24.98
C GLU A 64 5.77 -9.43 25.72
N SER A 65 5.91 -10.74 25.92
CA SER A 65 5.12 -11.47 26.92
C SER A 65 5.72 -11.16 28.29
N LYS A 66 5.26 -10.09 28.91
CA LYS A 66 5.58 -9.79 30.31
C LYS A 66 4.60 -10.55 31.20
N GLY A 67 4.98 -11.77 31.55
CA GLY A 67 4.46 -12.43 32.75
C GLY A 67 5.09 -11.77 33.98
N LYS A 68 4.24 -11.28 34.89
CA LYS A 68 4.40 -11.44 36.34
C LYS A 68 3.07 -11.12 37.02
#